data_AF-K2FZV3-F1
#
_entry.id   AF-K2FZV3-F1
#
_cell.length_a   1.000
_cell.length_b   1.000
_cell.length_c   1.000
_cell.angle_alpha   90.00
_cell.angle_beta   90.00
_cell.angle_gamma   90.00
#
_symmetry.space_group_name_H-M   'P 1'
#
loop_
_entity.id
_entity.type
_entity.pdbx_description
1 polymer ?
#
loop_
_entity_poly.entity_id
_entity_poly.type
_entity_poly.pdbx_seq_one_letter_code
_entity_poly.pdbx_strand_id
1 'polypeptide(L)' 'MLSKITLALSVVTVILSAYVSLFEVELWLAGTQWMLISILCAVWSLSLKE' A
#
# COMPACT_ATOMS: atom_id res chain seq x y z
N MET A 1 -17.61 -5.33 0.28
CA MET A 1 -16.68 -6.11 -0.59
C MET A 1 -15.47 -5.29 -1.08
N LEU A 2 -15.69 -4.15 -1.75
CA LEU A 2 -14.61 -3.29 -2.24
C LEU A 2 -13.69 -2.79 -1.11
N SER A 3 -14.25 -2.34 0.01
CA SER A 3 -13.48 -1.92 1.19
C SER A 3 -12.48 -2.99 1.66
N LYS A 4 -12.91 -4.26 1.75
CA LYS A 4 -12.04 -5.39 2.15
C LYS A 4 -10.89 -5.63 1.17
N ILE A 5 -11.15 -5.47 -0.14
CA ILE A 5 -10.12 -5.62 -1.18
C ILE A 5 -9.10 -4.48 -1.08
N THR A 6 -9.57 -3.23 -0.93
CA THR A 6 -8.68 -2.07 -0.81
C THR A 6 -7.85 -2.14 0.47
N LEU A 7 -8.42 -2.63 1.56
CA LEU A 7 -7.68 -2.90 2.80
C LEU A 7 -6.59 -3.95 2.59
N ALA A 8 -6.90 -5.08 1.93
CA ALA A 8 -5.90 -6.10 1.61
C ALA A 8 -4.77 -5.53 0.72
N LEU A 9 -5.12 -4.67 -0.24
CA LEU A 9 -4.14 -3.98 -1.10
C LEU A 9 -3.22 -3.05 -0.31
N SER A 10 -3.74 -2.38 0.73
CA SER A 10 -2.91 -1.56 1.62
C SER A 10 -1.82 -2.39 2.31
N VAL A 11 -2.14 -3.61 2.74
CA VAL A 11 -1.17 -4.52 3.38
C VAL A 11 -0.10 -4.97 2.39
N VAL A 12 -0.50 -5.35 1.17
CA VAL A 12 0.43 -5.75 0.11
C VAL A 12 1.41 -4.63 -0.23
N THR A 13 0.92 -3.39 -0.30
CA THR A 13 1.75 -2.22 -0.61
C THR A 13 2.68 -1.82 0.54
N VAL A 14 2.32 -2.09 1.81
CA VAL A 14 3.29 -1.99 2.94
C VAL A 14 4.42 -2.99 2.76
N ILE A 15 4.10 -4.25 2.44
CA ILE A 15 5.12 -5.29 2.27
C ILE A 15 6.05 -4.92 1.10
N LEU A 16 5.49 -4.44 -0.01
CA LEU A 16 6.27 -3.99 -1.15
C LEU A 16 7.14 -2.77 -0.82
N SER A 17 6.62 -1.81 -0.04
CA SER A 17 7.38 -0.67 0.48
C SER A 17 8.59 -1.13 1.30
N ALA A 18 8.36 -2.02 2.27
CA ALA A 18 9.43 -2.57 3.10
C ALA A 18 10.46 -3.33 2.26
N TYR A 19 10.01 -4.13 1.30
CA TYR A 19 10.90 -4.87 0.40
C TYR A 19 11.78 -3.95 -0.45
N VAL A 20 11.19 -2.94 -1.09
CA VAL A 20 11.92 -1.95 -1.90
C VAL A 20 12.93 -1.18 -1.03
N SER A 21 12.55 -0.78 0.18
CA SER A 21 13.43 -0.04 1.08
C SER A 21 14.55 -0.88 1.68
N LEU A 22 14.33 -2.17 1.96
CA LEU A 22 15.34 -3.03 2.60
C LEU A 22 16.34 -3.62 1.60
N PHE A 23 15.88 -3.93 0.39
CA PHE A 23 16.69 -4.58 -0.63
C PHE A 23 17.15 -3.60 -1.73
N GLU A 24 16.88 -2.31 -1.54
CA GLU A 24 17.20 -1.22 -2.48
C GLU A 24 16.80 -1.56 -3.93
N VAL A 25 15.67 -2.26 -4.08
CA VAL A 25 15.22 -2.75 -5.39
C VAL A 25 14.79 -1.56 -6.22
N GLU A 26 15.41 -1.39 -7.39
CA GLU A 26 15.02 -0.40 -8.40
C GLU A 26 13.70 -0.82 -9.08
N LEU A 27 12.60 -0.70 -8.34
CA LEU A 27 11.25 -0.72 -8.88
C LEU A 27 10.85 0.69 -9.36
N TRP A 28 9.73 0.80 -10.07
CA TRP A 28 9.20 2.07 -10.61
C TRP A 28 9.00 3.19 -9.57
N LEU A 29 8.94 2.86 -8.28
CA LEU A 29 8.69 3.79 -7.19
C LEU A 29 9.59 3.46 -6.01
N ALA A 30 10.08 4.49 -5.33
CA ALA A 30 10.84 4.35 -4.09
C ALA A 30 9.97 3.75 -2.97
N GLY A 31 10.59 3.10 -1.99
CA GLY A 31 9.88 2.46 -0.88
C GLY A 31 8.99 3.44 -0.10
N THR A 32 9.41 4.70 0.05
CA THR A 32 8.60 5.77 0.66
C THR A 32 7.33 6.09 -0.13
N GLN A 33 7.36 6.02 -1.46
CA GLN A 33 6.19 6.23 -2.31
C GLN A 33 5.20 5.06 -2.20
N TRP A 34 5.70 3.83 -2.12
CA TRP A 34 4.86 2.66 -1.82
C TRP A 34 4.17 2.74 -0.45
N MET A 35 4.86 3.29 0.54
CA MET A 35 4.27 3.55 1.87
C MET A 35 3.10 4.55 1.76
N LEU A 36 3.26 5.64 1.00
CA LEU A 36 2.18 6.61 0.78
C LEU A 36 0.97 5.97 0.09
N ILE A 37 1.19 5.14 -0.93
CA ILE A 37 0.12 4.40 -1.61
C ILE A 37 -0.63 3.49 -0.63
N SER A 38 0.10 2.81 0.25
CA SER A 38 -0.50 1.97 1.28
C SER A 38 -1.41 2.75 2.21
N ILE A 39 -0.93 3.88 2.74
CA ILE A 39 -1.70 4.74 3.64
C ILE A 39 -2.97 5.24 2.94
N LEU A 40 -2.86 5.68 1.69
CA LEU A 40 -4.02 6.12 0.90
C LEU A 40 -5.04 5.00 0.70
N CYS A 41 -4.59 3.78 0.38
CA CYS A 41 -5.48 2.62 0.26
C CYS A 41 -6.20 2.31 1.58
N ALA A 42 -5.49 2.37 2.70
CA ALA A 42 -6.08 2.14 4.01
C ALA A 42 -7.14 3.20 4.35
N VAL A 43 -6.81 4.49 4.21
CA VAL A 43 -7.75 5.60 4.48
C VAL A 43 -8.97 5.54 3.55
N TRP A 44 -8.75 5.23 2.27
CA TRP A 44 -9.85 5.09 1.32
C TRP A 44 -10.74 3.89 1.66
N SER A 45 -10.17 2.76 2.10
CA SER A 45 -10.97 1.61 2.53
C SER A 45 -11.95 1.94 3.67
N LEU A 46 -11.55 2.84 4.58
CA LEU A 46 -12.40 3.34 5.67
C LEU A 46 -13.52 4.26 5.17
N SER A 47 -13.27 4.99 4.08
CA SER A 47 -14.23 5.91 3.47
C SER A 47 -15.24 5.18 2.57
N LEU A 48 -14.90 3.99 2.10
CA LEU A 48 -15.81 3.11 1.37
C LEU A 48 -16.80 2.47 2.36
N LYS A 49 -17.94 3.13 2.58
CA LYS A 49 -19.10 2.51 3.25
C LYS A 49 -19.52 1.26 2.48
N GLU A 50 -19.63 0.14 3.19
CA GLU A 50 -20.18 -1.12 2.64
C GLU A 50 -21.66 -1.00 2.30
#